data_AF-A0A3A5LYR6-F1
#
_entry.id   AF-A0A3A5LYR6-F1
#
_cell.length_a   1.000
_cell.length_b   1.000
_cell.length_c   1.000
_cell.angle_alpha   90.00
_cell.angle_beta   90.00
_cell.angle_gamma   90.00
#
_symmetry.space_group_name_H-M   'P 1'
#
loop_
_entity.id
_entity.type
_entity.pdbx_description
1 polymer ?
#
loop_
_entity_poly.entity_id
_entity_poly.type
_entity_poly.pdbx_seq_one_letter_code
_entity_poly.pdbx_strand_id
1 'polypeptide(L)'
;MREVLSVTGLALEDVWISYYGMGGLVSRFELEAYLAGLLVLGEEQCDILADATNDLLSEVGAKDRIRRCSDDSAAESAVDSRRELGAAGAFLFTPEEQEQERLDAVTRTQLLDTDHEERFDRITQEAKDYFEVSSAIVTLIDDRRQFLKSVIGPIQQDMPREISFCNATIRNAGPLIVRDALEDERFSQNPLVLGEPHIRFYAGYPLRGPGGWTIGTLCVIDQQPREYSMRDGRKLRTLARRVEDEINGPGPLPDSESQAVPEQ
;
A
#
# COMPACT_ATOMS: atom_id res chain seq x y z
N MET A 1 -24.74 12.76 17.66
CA MET A 1 -24.60 14.03 18.40
C MET A 1 -25.57 15.12 17.95
N ARG A 2 -25.64 15.51 16.67
CA ARG A 2 -26.55 16.56 16.17
C ARG A 2 -28.03 16.34 16.53
N GLU A 3 -28.50 15.10 16.39
CA GLU A 3 -29.86 14.69 16.78
C GLU A 3 -30.10 14.85 18.29
N VAL A 4 -29.12 14.47 19.11
CA VAL A 4 -29.19 14.61 20.58
C VAL A 4 -29.28 16.08 20.99
N LEU A 5 -28.50 16.97 20.38
CA LEU A 5 -28.59 18.41 20.64
C LEU A 5 -29.96 18.98 20.25
N SER A 6 -30.50 18.54 19.10
CA SER A 6 -31.83 18.92 18.63
C SER A 6 -32.96 18.46 19.57
N VAL A 7 -32.85 17.25 20.13
CA VAL A 7 -33.87 16.67 21.01
C VAL A 7 -33.80 17.26 22.42
N THR A 8 -32.60 17.55 22.92
CA THR A 8 -32.38 18.05 24.29
C THR A 8 -32.43 19.57 24.40
N GLY A 9 -32.41 20.28 23.26
CA GLY A 9 -32.44 21.75 23.22
C GLY A 9 -31.12 22.39 23.63
N LEU A 10 -30.04 21.62 23.77
CA LEU A 10 -28.70 22.14 24.05
C LEU A 10 -28.20 22.96 22.86
N ALA A 11 -27.79 24.20 23.12
CA ALA A 11 -27.20 25.03 22.08
C ALA A 11 -25.76 24.57 21.81
N LEU A 12 -25.37 24.59 20.53
CA LEU A 12 -23.99 24.29 20.13
C LEU A 12 -22.98 25.24 20.80
N GLU A 13 -23.42 26.44 21.17
CA GLU A 13 -22.61 27.43 21.88
C GLU A 13 -22.19 26.93 23.28
N ASP A 14 -23.13 26.39 24.04
CA ASP A 14 -22.86 25.87 25.40
C ASP A 14 -21.93 24.65 25.34
N VAL A 15 -22.16 23.77 24.36
CA VAL A 15 -21.30 22.62 24.08
C VAL A 15 -19.89 23.07 23.72
N TRP A 16 -19.75 24.07 22.85
CA TRP A 16 -18.43 24.58 22.47
C TRP A 16 -17.70 25.24 23.64
N ILE A 17 -18.40 26.00 24.50
CA ILE A 17 -17.81 26.62 25.70
C ILE A 17 -17.27 25.53 26.65
N SER A 18 -18.06 24.49 26.91
CA SER A 18 -17.64 23.37 27.76
C SER A 18 -16.47 22.61 27.15
N TYR A 19 -16.54 22.32 25.84
CA TYR A 19 -15.48 21.66 25.07
C TYR A 19 -14.16 22.44 25.13
N TYR A 20 -14.19 23.75 24.92
CA TYR A 20 -13.01 24.60 24.99
C TYR A 20 -12.43 24.65 26.41
N GLY A 21 -13.30 24.72 27.43
CA GLY A 21 -12.90 24.67 28.84
C GLY A 21 -12.20 23.36 29.25
N MET A 22 -12.50 22.26 28.56
CA MET A 22 -11.87 20.95 28.76
C MET A 22 -10.59 20.74 27.93
N GLY A 23 -10.09 21.78 27.25
CA GLY A 23 -8.87 21.71 26.43
C GLY A 23 -9.12 21.46 24.94
N GLY A 24 -10.36 21.60 24.48
CA GLY A 24 -10.70 21.55 23.07
C GLY A 24 -9.99 22.64 22.26
N LEU A 25 -9.39 22.25 21.13
CA LEU A 25 -8.54 23.13 20.32
C LEU A 25 -9.24 23.71 19.09
N VAL A 26 -10.39 23.16 18.69
CA VAL A 26 -11.07 23.57 17.47
C VAL A 26 -12.07 24.70 17.72
N SER A 27 -12.24 25.55 16.71
CA SER A 27 -13.21 26.64 16.75
C SER A 27 -14.65 26.13 16.72
N ARG A 28 -15.59 26.98 17.13
CA ARG A 28 -17.03 26.68 17.05
C ARG A 28 -17.47 26.34 15.62
N PHE A 29 -16.89 27.02 14.64
CA PHE A 29 -17.16 26.77 13.22
C PHE A 29 -16.71 25.37 12.80
N GLU A 30 -15.55 24.91 13.29
CA GLU A 30 -15.05 23.56 13.02
C GLU A 30 -15.90 22.48 13.70
N LEU A 31 -16.41 22.73 14.92
CA LEU A 31 -17.39 21.83 15.54
C LEU A 31 -18.70 21.76 14.74
N GLU A 32 -19.18 22.89 14.23
CA GLU A 32 -20.37 22.92 13.39
C GLU A 32 -20.16 22.15 12.07
N ALA A 33 -19.00 22.34 11.44
CA ALA A 33 -18.60 21.58 10.24
C ALA A 33 -18.50 20.07 10.54
N TYR A 34 -17.95 19.69 11.69
CA TYR A 34 -17.89 18.29 12.14
C TYR A 34 -19.29 17.70 12.34
N LEU A 35 -20.18 18.41 13.04
CA LEU A 35 -21.57 17.97 13.24
C LEU A 35 -22.38 17.93 11.94
N ALA A 36 -21.96 18.67 10.92
CA ALA A 36 -22.51 18.62 9.57
C ALA A 36 -21.90 17.51 8.69
N GLY A 37 -20.90 16.76 9.19
CA GLY A 37 -20.20 15.71 8.44
C GLY A 37 -19.20 16.25 7.40
N LEU A 38 -18.83 17.53 7.49
CA LEU A 38 -17.93 18.21 6.56
C LEU A 38 -16.47 18.25 7.04
N LEU A 39 -16.23 17.87 8.30
CA LEU A 39 -14.93 17.87 8.94
C LEU A 39 -14.81 16.62 9.81
N VAL A 40 -13.61 16.06 9.91
CA VAL A 40 -13.30 14.94 10.81
C VAL A 40 -12.44 15.48 11.94
N LEU A 41 -12.84 15.20 13.18
CA LEU A 41 -12.03 15.52 14.36
C LEU A 41 -11.09 14.37 14.67
N GLY A 42 -9.88 14.69 15.13
CA GLY A 42 -8.99 13.69 15.72
C GLY A 42 -9.60 13.08 16.97
N GLU A 43 -9.19 11.84 17.30
CA GLU A 43 -9.76 11.04 18.38
C GLU A 43 -9.82 11.78 19.72
N GLU A 44 -8.71 12.39 20.13
CA GLU A 44 -8.62 13.19 21.37
C GLU A 44 -9.63 14.36 21.39
N GLN A 45 -9.78 15.07 20.27
CA GLN A 45 -10.70 16.20 20.16
C GLN A 45 -12.16 15.75 20.12
N CYS A 46 -12.42 14.57 19.54
CA CYS A 46 -13.74 13.96 19.55
C CYS A 46 -14.15 13.49 20.97
N ASP A 47 -13.22 12.92 21.74
CA ASP A 47 -13.48 12.47 23.10
C ASP A 47 -13.78 13.64 24.04
N ILE A 48 -12.99 14.72 23.95
CA ILE A 48 -13.25 15.95 24.70
C ILE A 48 -14.63 16.51 24.35
N LEU A 49 -15.03 16.45 23.08
CA LEU A 49 -16.35 16.89 22.63
C LEU A 49 -17.48 16.00 23.18
N ALA A 50 -17.29 14.68 23.19
CA ALA A 50 -18.24 13.73 23.76
C ALA A 50 -18.41 13.96 25.28
N ASP A 51 -17.31 14.15 26.00
CA ASP A 51 -17.31 14.43 27.44
C ASP A 51 -17.98 15.75 27.77
N ALA A 52 -17.60 16.83 27.07
CA ALA A 52 -18.24 18.14 27.23
C ALA A 52 -19.75 18.09 26.99
N THR A 53 -20.18 17.31 26.01
CA THR A 53 -21.61 17.15 25.72
C THR A 53 -22.32 16.32 26.78
N ASN A 54 -21.68 15.26 27.26
CA ASN A 54 -22.23 14.39 28.30
C ASN A 54 -22.40 15.08 29.65
N ASP A 55 -21.50 15.98 30.00
CA ASP A 55 -21.59 16.77 31.22
C ASP A 55 -22.83 17.67 31.16
N LEU A 56 -23.01 18.40 30.04
CA LEU A 56 -24.20 19.22 29.81
C LEU A 56 -25.49 18.40 29.75
N LEU A 57 -25.46 17.21 29.15
CA LEU A 57 -26.60 16.29 29.10
C LEU A 57 -27.01 15.82 30.51
N SER A 58 -26.03 15.63 31.39
CA SER A 58 -26.27 15.24 32.79
C SER A 58 -26.98 16.36 33.57
N GLU A 59 -26.66 17.63 33.28
CA GLU A 59 -27.31 18.79 33.90
C GLU A 59 -28.78 18.94 33.48
N VAL A 60 -29.12 18.61 32.24
CA VAL A 60 -30.51 18.63 31.75
C VAL A 60 -31.28 17.33 32.02
N GLY A 61 -30.67 16.37 32.72
CA GLY A 61 -31.30 15.10 33.10
C GLY A 61 -31.55 14.14 31.94
N ALA A 62 -30.84 14.32 30.81
CA ALA A 62 -30.93 13.43 29.67
C ALA A 62 -30.32 12.06 30.01
N LYS A 63 -30.99 10.99 29.59
CA LYS A 63 -30.52 9.61 29.82
C LYS A 63 -29.57 9.12 28.73
N ASP A 64 -29.71 9.68 27.52
CA ASP A 64 -28.87 9.32 26.38
C ASP A 64 -27.52 10.01 26.50
N ARG A 65 -26.44 9.24 26.39
CA ARG A 65 -25.06 9.73 26.42
C ARG A 65 -24.44 9.64 25.04
N ILE A 66 -23.66 10.65 24.68
CA ILE A 66 -22.76 10.62 23.53
C ILE A 66 -21.61 9.67 23.88
N ARG A 67 -21.32 8.70 23.02
CA ARG A 67 -20.17 7.82 23.20
C ARG A 67 -18.88 8.54 22.83
N ARG A 68 -17.76 8.17 23.47
CA ARG A 68 -16.44 8.66 23.08
C ARG A 68 -16.03 8.02 21.75
N CYS A 69 -15.19 8.71 20.99
CA CYS A 69 -14.57 8.14 19.80
C CYS A 69 -13.60 7.00 20.18
N SER A 70 -12.95 7.07 21.35
CA SER A 70 -12.13 5.97 21.87
C SER A 70 -12.93 4.77 22.39
N ASP A 71 -14.22 4.95 22.71
CA ASP A 71 -15.12 3.83 23.05
C ASP A 71 -15.53 3.02 21.80
N ASP A 72 -15.28 3.58 20.61
CA ASP A 72 -15.55 2.96 19.33
C ASP A 72 -14.33 2.16 18.87
N SER A 73 -14.44 0.84 18.99
CA SER A 73 -13.91 -0.11 17.99
C SER A 73 -14.53 0.11 16.59
N ALA A 74 -15.18 1.25 16.32
CA ALA A 74 -15.77 1.64 15.04
C ALA A 74 -14.79 2.39 14.13
N ALA A 75 -13.62 2.80 14.64
CA ALA A 75 -12.48 3.12 13.78
C ALA A 75 -12.17 1.95 12.83
N GLU A 76 -12.26 0.70 13.33
CA GLU A 76 -12.15 -0.48 12.47
C GLU A 76 -13.25 -0.51 11.40
N SER A 77 -14.52 -0.24 11.72
CA SER A 77 -15.63 -0.31 10.73
C SER A 77 -15.59 0.74 9.61
N ALA A 78 -15.11 1.96 9.91
CA ALA A 78 -14.94 3.02 8.92
C ALA A 78 -13.63 2.84 8.12
N VAL A 79 -12.57 2.31 8.74
CA VAL A 79 -11.36 1.87 8.05
C VAL A 79 -11.66 0.68 7.14
N ASP A 80 -12.49 -0.28 7.57
CA ASP A 80 -12.91 -1.44 6.77
C ASP A 80 -13.68 -1.00 5.52
N SER A 81 -14.63 -0.07 5.68
CA SER A 81 -15.37 0.52 4.55
C SER A 81 -14.47 1.28 3.56
N ARG A 82 -13.35 1.87 4.03
CA ARG A 82 -12.34 2.51 3.15
C ARG A 82 -11.41 1.48 2.51
N ARG A 83 -11.07 0.39 3.21
CA ARG A 83 -10.28 -0.75 2.72
C ARG A 83 -10.97 -1.45 1.55
N GLU A 84 -12.30 -1.50 1.53
CA GLU A 84 -13.10 -2.04 0.42
C GLU A 84 -12.84 -1.31 -0.90
N LEU A 85 -12.53 -0.01 -0.87
CA LEU A 85 -12.20 0.77 -2.07
C LEU A 85 -10.77 0.47 -2.60
N GLY A 86 -9.94 -0.18 -1.78
CA GLY A 86 -8.55 -0.48 -2.10
C GLY A 86 -7.76 0.77 -2.51
N ALA A 87 -6.82 0.59 -3.44
CA ALA A 87 -5.98 1.68 -3.94
C ALA A 87 -6.75 2.80 -4.67
N ALA A 88 -7.99 2.55 -5.11
CA ALA A 88 -8.83 3.61 -5.69
C ALA A 88 -9.26 4.63 -4.63
N GLY A 89 -9.33 4.21 -3.36
CA GLY A 89 -9.60 5.06 -2.20
C GLY A 89 -8.35 5.66 -1.56
N ALA A 90 -7.15 5.49 -2.14
CA ALA A 90 -5.88 5.89 -1.51
C ALA A 90 -5.86 7.35 -1.03
N PHE A 91 -6.57 8.25 -1.72
CA PHE A 91 -6.67 9.68 -1.36
C PHE A 91 -7.42 9.96 -0.04
N LEU A 92 -8.08 8.96 0.55
CA LEU A 92 -8.75 9.03 1.84
C LEU A 92 -7.81 8.69 3.02
N PHE A 93 -6.57 8.30 2.72
CA PHE A 93 -5.57 7.84 3.67
C PHE A 93 -4.35 8.78 3.70
N THR A 94 -3.76 8.92 4.88
CA THR A 94 -2.42 9.52 5.06
C THR A 94 -1.34 8.68 4.35
N PRO A 95 -0.15 9.26 4.06
CA PRO A 95 0.95 8.50 3.46
C PRO A 95 1.35 7.25 4.25
N GLU A 96 1.34 7.33 5.58
CA GLU A 96 1.65 6.22 6.49
C GLU A 96 0.60 5.11 6.39
N GLU A 97 -0.68 5.47 6.38
CA GLU A 97 -1.77 4.51 6.19
C GLU A 97 -1.75 3.86 4.80
N GLN A 98 -1.44 4.62 3.73
CA GLN A 98 -1.31 4.05 2.39
C GLN A 98 -0.18 3.02 2.31
N GLU A 99 0.95 3.27 2.97
CA GLU A 99 2.03 2.28 3.05
C GLU A 99 1.59 1.06 3.85
N GLN A 100 0.86 1.24 4.96
CA GLN A 100 0.33 0.12 5.73
C GLN A 100 -0.64 -0.74 4.90
N GLU A 101 -1.58 -0.13 4.18
CA GLU A 101 -2.51 -0.84 3.30
C GLU A 101 -1.80 -1.60 2.17
N ARG A 102 -0.72 -1.01 1.63
CA ARG A 102 0.13 -1.64 0.64
C ARG A 102 0.86 -2.86 1.23
N LEU A 103 1.38 -2.76 2.45
CA LEU A 103 2.03 -3.87 3.16
C LEU A 103 1.03 -4.98 3.51
N ASP A 104 -0.17 -4.63 3.95
CA ASP A 104 -1.26 -5.57 4.18
C ASP A 104 -1.65 -6.28 2.86
N ALA A 105 -1.65 -5.56 1.74
CA ALA A 105 -1.85 -6.14 0.41
C ALA A 105 -0.74 -7.10 0.00
N VAL A 106 0.54 -6.80 0.29
CA VAL A 106 1.66 -7.74 0.07
C VAL A 106 1.43 -9.01 0.91
N THR A 107 1.10 -8.87 2.19
CA THR A 107 0.87 -10.00 3.10
C THR A 107 -0.28 -10.89 2.64
N ARG A 108 -1.38 -10.29 2.14
CA ARG A 108 -2.53 -11.02 1.59
C ARG A 108 -2.20 -11.87 0.36
N THR A 109 -1.09 -11.62 -0.33
CA THR A 109 -0.67 -12.49 -1.44
C THR A 109 -0.19 -13.86 -0.98
N GLN A 110 0.27 -13.98 0.28
CA GLN A 110 0.91 -15.20 0.81
C GLN A 110 2.13 -15.67 -0.02
N LEU A 111 2.76 -14.76 -0.77
CA LEU A 111 3.91 -15.07 -1.62
C LEU A 111 5.26 -14.77 -0.96
N LEU A 112 5.29 -14.01 0.14
CA LEU A 112 6.54 -13.72 0.87
C LEU A 112 7.10 -15.00 1.51
N ASP A 113 8.43 -15.15 1.48
CA ASP A 113 9.17 -16.29 2.06
C ASP A 113 8.72 -17.66 1.55
N THR A 114 8.13 -17.71 0.36
CA THR A 114 7.78 -18.96 -0.33
C THR A 114 8.85 -19.34 -1.35
N ASP A 115 8.92 -20.62 -1.69
CA ASP A 115 9.84 -21.09 -2.72
C ASP A 115 9.56 -20.46 -4.09
N HIS A 116 10.52 -20.60 -5.00
CA HIS A 116 10.34 -20.25 -6.40
C HIS A 116 9.19 -21.06 -7.01
N GLU A 117 8.35 -20.40 -7.81
CA GLU A 117 7.23 -21.04 -8.48
C GLU A 117 7.33 -20.87 -9.99
N GLU A 118 7.19 -21.96 -10.72
CA GLU A 118 7.41 -22.03 -12.18
C GLU A 118 6.55 -21.02 -12.96
N ARG A 119 5.33 -20.72 -12.46
CA ARG A 119 4.43 -19.74 -13.06
C ARG A 119 5.04 -18.34 -13.16
N PHE A 120 5.82 -17.92 -12.17
CA PHE A 120 6.53 -16.64 -12.21
C PHE A 120 7.81 -16.77 -13.04
N ASP A 121 8.56 -17.86 -12.87
CA ASP A 121 9.84 -18.07 -13.56
C ASP A 121 9.71 -18.07 -15.08
N ARG A 122 8.64 -18.66 -15.62
CA ARG A 122 8.34 -18.63 -17.07
C ARG A 122 8.19 -17.21 -17.59
N ILE A 123 7.54 -16.33 -16.84
CA ILE A 123 7.34 -14.92 -17.24
C ILE A 123 8.64 -14.13 -17.12
N THR A 124 9.40 -14.35 -16.03
CA THR A 124 10.69 -13.72 -15.80
C THR A 124 11.70 -14.11 -16.88
N GLN A 125 11.76 -15.39 -17.24
CA GLN A 125 12.60 -15.90 -18.33
C GLN A 125 12.22 -15.26 -19.67
N GLU A 126 10.92 -15.19 -19.99
CA GLU A 126 10.43 -14.55 -21.21
C GLU A 126 10.79 -13.05 -21.26
N ALA A 127 10.73 -12.36 -20.12
CA ALA A 127 11.19 -10.98 -20.02
C ALA A 127 12.68 -10.88 -20.36
N LYS A 128 13.53 -11.65 -19.67
CA LYS A 128 14.97 -11.65 -19.91
C LYS A 128 15.30 -11.89 -21.39
N ASP A 129 14.69 -12.91 -22.00
CA ASP A 129 14.96 -13.30 -23.37
C ASP A 129 14.47 -12.26 -24.39
N TYR A 130 13.27 -11.71 -24.19
CA TYR A 130 12.74 -10.69 -25.10
C TYR A 130 13.57 -9.41 -25.10
N PHE A 131 13.98 -8.94 -23.92
CA PHE A 131 14.77 -7.72 -23.79
C PHE A 131 16.28 -7.96 -24.00
N GLU A 132 16.68 -9.22 -24.17
CA GLU A 132 18.06 -9.69 -24.34
C GLU A 132 19.00 -9.15 -23.26
N VAL A 133 18.51 -9.07 -22.01
CA VAL A 133 19.23 -8.46 -20.88
C VAL A 133 19.96 -9.48 -20.01
N SER A 134 20.86 -9.01 -19.17
CA SER A 134 21.55 -9.84 -18.16
C SER A 134 20.58 -10.53 -17.20
N SER A 135 19.54 -9.80 -16.75
CA SER A 135 18.69 -10.23 -15.65
C SER A 135 17.26 -9.72 -15.78
N ALA A 136 16.31 -10.54 -15.34
CA ALA A 136 14.92 -10.14 -15.12
C ALA A 136 14.45 -10.63 -13.75
N ILE A 137 13.55 -9.89 -13.11
CA ILE A 137 13.16 -10.13 -11.72
C ILE A 137 11.68 -9.79 -11.50
N VAL A 138 10.97 -10.68 -10.82
CA VAL A 138 9.70 -10.37 -10.15
C VAL A 138 9.99 -10.16 -8.67
N THR A 139 9.69 -8.96 -8.17
CA THR A 139 10.00 -8.55 -6.80
C THR A 139 8.74 -8.12 -6.07
N LEU A 140 8.57 -8.56 -4.83
CA LEU A 140 7.59 -8.02 -3.88
C LEU A 140 8.32 -7.10 -2.89
N ILE A 141 7.72 -5.95 -2.58
CA ILE A 141 8.33 -4.94 -1.71
C ILE A 141 7.69 -5.01 -0.33
N ASP A 142 8.46 -5.55 0.61
CA ASP A 142 8.10 -5.67 2.02
C ASP A 142 8.52 -4.41 2.80
N ASP A 143 8.22 -4.34 4.09
CA ASP A 143 8.54 -3.20 4.96
C ASP A 143 10.06 -2.90 4.98
N ARG A 144 10.88 -3.95 5.09
CA ARG A 144 12.32 -3.85 5.35
C ARG A 144 13.19 -4.39 4.22
N ARG A 145 12.61 -5.12 3.27
CA ARG A 145 13.37 -5.86 2.24
C ARG A 145 12.66 -5.94 0.91
N GLN A 146 13.39 -6.44 -0.08
CA GLN A 146 12.87 -6.81 -1.38
C GLN A 146 12.88 -8.33 -1.47
N PHE A 147 11.70 -8.92 -1.59
CA PHE A 147 11.59 -10.36 -1.76
C PHE A 147 11.58 -10.69 -3.25
N LEU A 148 12.60 -11.38 -3.74
CA LEU A 148 12.69 -11.76 -5.15
C LEU A 148 11.91 -13.05 -5.36
N LYS A 149 10.64 -12.92 -5.78
CA LYS A 149 9.77 -14.07 -6.04
C LYS A 149 10.28 -14.92 -7.21
N SER A 150 10.89 -14.27 -8.19
CA SER A 150 11.55 -14.93 -9.32
C SER A 150 12.71 -14.09 -9.80
N VAL A 151 13.86 -14.72 -10.07
CA VAL A 151 15.07 -14.07 -10.55
C VAL A 151 15.74 -14.96 -11.59
N ILE A 152 15.96 -14.42 -12.79
CA ILE A 152 16.75 -15.08 -13.83
C ILE A 152 17.90 -14.15 -14.17
N GLY A 153 19.14 -14.54 -13.85
CA GLY A 153 20.35 -13.74 -14.06
C GLY A 153 21.22 -13.65 -12.80
N PRO A 154 22.40 -13.02 -12.88
CA PRO A 154 23.37 -12.95 -11.78
C PRO A 154 23.01 -11.89 -10.71
N ILE A 155 21.76 -11.87 -10.24
CA ILE A 155 21.32 -10.97 -9.18
C ILE A 155 21.10 -11.77 -7.90
N GLN A 156 21.62 -11.26 -6.78
CA GLN A 156 21.51 -11.91 -5.48
C GLN A 156 20.21 -11.53 -4.76
N GLN A 157 19.67 -12.49 -4.00
CA GLN A 157 18.69 -12.25 -2.95
C GLN A 157 19.40 -11.43 -1.83
N ASP A 158 18.71 -10.48 -1.18
CA ASP A 158 19.22 -9.56 -0.13
C ASP A 158 19.74 -8.17 -0.55
N MET A 159 19.15 -7.55 -1.57
CA MET A 159 19.32 -6.10 -1.77
C MET A 159 18.47 -5.29 -0.78
N PRO A 160 19.04 -4.31 -0.06
CA PRO A 160 18.27 -3.42 0.80
C PRO A 160 17.22 -2.64 0.01
N ARG A 161 15.99 -2.53 0.56
CA ARG A 161 14.87 -1.80 -0.06
C ARG A 161 15.23 -0.34 -0.36
N GLU A 162 16.00 0.30 0.53
CA GLU A 162 16.32 1.73 0.45
C GLU A 162 17.12 2.11 -0.79
N ILE A 163 18.03 1.24 -1.24
CA ILE A 163 18.93 1.51 -2.36
C ILE A 163 18.39 0.97 -3.69
N SER A 164 17.19 0.41 -3.72
CA SER A 164 16.71 -0.32 -4.87
C SER A 164 15.92 0.52 -5.88
N PHE A 165 16.08 0.17 -7.16
CA PHE A 165 15.28 0.74 -8.24
C PHE A 165 13.80 0.34 -8.14
N CYS A 166 13.50 -0.85 -7.62
CA CYS A 166 12.13 -1.31 -7.48
C CYS A 166 11.35 -0.47 -6.44
N ASN A 167 12.01 -0.04 -5.35
CA ASN A 167 11.39 0.86 -4.37
C ASN A 167 11.04 2.23 -5.00
N ALA A 168 11.90 2.75 -5.87
CA ALA A 168 11.58 3.96 -6.64
C ALA A 168 10.44 3.73 -7.65
N THR A 169 10.37 2.53 -8.24
CA THR A 169 9.32 2.17 -9.21
C THR A 169 7.93 2.11 -8.58
N ILE A 170 7.78 1.48 -7.39
CA ILE A 170 6.46 1.34 -6.75
C ILE A 170 5.85 2.67 -6.29
N ARG A 171 6.66 3.72 -6.15
CA ARG A 171 6.19 5.07 -5.79
C ARG A 171 5.53 5.81 -6.96
N ASN A 172 5.60 5.25 -8.16
CA ASN A 172 5.07 5.87 -9.37
C ASN A 172 3.93 5.00 -9.95
N ALA A 173 2.91 5.65 -10.52
CA ALA A 173 1.80 4.95 -11.17
C ALA A 173 2.19 4.30 -12.52
N GLY A 174 3.38 4.61 -13.05
CA GLY A 174 3.87 4.16 -14.35
C GLY A 174 5.26 3.52 -14.28
N PRO A 175 5.76 2.98 -15.40
CA PRO A 175 7.06 2.33 -15.43
C PRO A 175 8.20 3.32 -15.15
N LEU A 176 9.25 2.83 -14.49
CA LEU A 176 10.51 3.53 -14.33
C LEU A 176 11.50 3.01 -15.37
N ILE A 177 11.95 3.91 -16.25
CA ILE A 177 12.93 3.60 -17.29
C ILE A 177 14.19 4.43 -17.04
N VAL A 178 15.33 3.75 -16.97
CA VAL A 178 16.67 4.31 -16.81
C VAL A 178 17.54 3.68 -17.90
N ARG A 179 17.89 4.48 -18.92
CA ARG A 179 18.65 4.00 -20.08
C ARG A 179 20.13 3.83 -19.78
N ASP A 180 20.68 4.77 -19.01
CA ASP A 180 21.99 4.69 -18.37
C ASP A 180 21.91 5.28 -16.96
N ALA A 181 22.14 4.45 -15.95
CA ALA A 181 22.08 4.83 -14.55
C ALA A 181 23.25 5.72 -14.11
N LEU A 182 24.37 5.75 -14.85
CA LEU A 182 25.46 6.70 -14.58
C LEU A 182 25.11 8.12 -15.03
N GLU A 183 24.27 8.25 -16.05
CA GLU A 183 23.80 9.56 -16.56
C GLU A 183 22.51 10.03 -15.89
N ASP A 184 21.81 9.14 -15.16
CA ASP A 184 20.59 9.48 -14.46
C ASP A 184 20.90 10.07 -13.08
N GLU A 185 20.62 11.37 -12.89
CA GLU A 185 20.89 12.10 -11.63
C GLU A 185 20.25 11.44 -10.39
N ARG A 186 19.17 10.67 -10.57
CA ARG A 186 18.47 9.98 -9.47
C ARG A 186 19.25 8.75 -8.98
N PHE A 187 20.09 8.16 -9.83
CA PHE A 187 20.72 6.86 -9.60
C PHE A 187 22.24 6.84 -9.78
N SER A 188 22.85 7.89 -10.32
CA SER A 188 24.29 7.93 -10.62
C SER A 188 25.19 7.73 -9.40
N GLN A 189 24.69 8.07 -8.20
CA GLN A 189 25.37 7.85 -6.92
C GLN A 189 24.89 6.60 -6.17
N ASN A 190 24.02 5.79 -6.78
CA ASN A 190 23.46 4.61 -6.13
C ASN A 190 24.53 3.51 -5.98
N PRO A 191 24.63 2.85 -4.80
CA PRO A 191 25.58 1.76 -4.59
C PRO A 191 25.48 0.61 -5.60
N LEU A 192 24.28 0.30 -6.12
CA LEU A 192 24.06 -0.75 -7.12
C LEU A 192 24.53 -0.35 -8.53
N VAL A 193 24.82 0.94 -8.75
CA VAL A 193 25.35 1.49 -9.99
C VAL A 193 26.87 1.61 -9.90
N LEU A 194 27.38 2.15 -8.79
CA LEU A 194 28.81 2.38 -8.58
C LEU A 194 29.56 1.09 -8.19
N GLY A 195 28.93 0.22 -7.41
CA GLY A 195 29.43 -1.10 -7.01
C GLY A 195 28.64 -2.22 -7.70
N GLU A 196 28.91 -3.46 -7.29
CA GLU A 196 28.18 -4.64 -7.77
C GLU A 196 26.66 -4.47 -7.54
N PRO A 197 25.80 -4.82 -8.52
CA PRO A 197 26.11 -5.53 -9.76
C PRO A 197 26.39 -4.60 -10.96
N HIS A 198 26.76 -3.33 -10.72
CA HIS A 198 27.07 -2.33 -11.75
C HIS A 198 25.92 -2.07 -12.73
N ILE A 199 24.71 -1.85 -12.20
CA ILE A 199 23.52 -1.58 -13.01
C ILE A 199 23.75 -0.35 -13.90
N ARG A 200 23.47 -0.49 -15.20
CA ARG A 200 23.44 0.62 -16.16
C ARG A 200 22.06 0.80 -16.74
N PHE A 201 21.41 -0.28 -17.14
CA PHE A 201 20.05 -0.22 -17.65
C PHE A 201 19.08 -0.79 -16.63
N TYR A 202 17.96 -0.10 -16.43
CA TYR A 202 16.82 -0.58 -15.67
C TYR A 202 15.51 -0.19 -16.35
N ALA A 203 14.62 -1.16 -16.56
CA ALA A 203 13.22 -0.90 -16.87
C ALA A 203 12.33 -1.72 -15.94
N GLY A 204 11.57 -1.03 -15.09
CA GLY A 204 10.66 -1.61 -14.11
C GLY A 204 9.22 -1.22 -14.36
N TYR A 205 8.30 -2.17 -14.20
CA TYR A 205 6.86 -1.93 -14.23
C TYR A 205 6.25 -2.27 -12.87
N PRO A 206 5.45 -1.37 -12.26
CA PRO A 206 4.80 -1.63 -10.98
C PRO A 206 3.74 -2.73 -11.11
N LEU A 207 3.69 -3.65 -10.14
CA LEU A 207 2.74 -4.76 -10.08
C LEU A 207 1.66 -4.49 -9.05
N ARG A 208 0.39 -4.66 -9.44
CA ARG A 208 -0.78 -4.52 -8.59
C ARG A 208 -1.20 -5.86 -7.97
N GLY A 209 -1.38 -5.83 -6.65
CA GLY A 209 -1.87 -6.96 -5.87
C GLY A 209 -3.32 -6.79 -5.43
N PRO A 210 -3.73 -7.54 -4.39
CA PRO A 210 -5.05 -7.45 -3.79
C PRO A 210 -5.45 -6.01 -3.45
N GLY A 211 -6.68 -5.62 -3.79
CA GLY A 211 -7.17 -4.25 -3.60
C GLY A 211 -6.55 -3.22 -4.55
N GLY A 212 -5.77 -3.64 -5.55
CA GLY A 212 -5.18 -2.75 -6.56
C GLY A 212 -3.94 -1.99 -6.08
N TRP A 213 -3.44 -2.27 -4.88
CA TRP A 213 -2.23 -1.67 -4.32
C TRP A 213 -0.99 -2.11 -5.09
N THR A 214 -0.03 -1.20 -5.27
CA THR A 214 1.25 -1.53 -5.91
C THR A 214 2.16 -2.24 -4.93
N ILE A 215 2.30 -3.56 -5.08
CA ILE A 215 3.00 -4.40 -4.10
C ILE A 215 4.41 -4.79 -4.53
N GLY A 216 4.77 -4.56 -5.79
CA GLY A 216 5.98 -5.13 -6.37
C GLY A 216 6.32 -4.57 -7.74
N THR A 217 7.29 -5.21 -8.39
CA THR A 217 7.74 -4.85 -9.74
C THR A 217 8.10 -6.08 -10.57
N LEU A 218 7.82 -6.04 -11.87
CA LEU A 218 8.56 -6.80 -12.87
C LEU A 218 9.62 -5.87 -13.46
N CYS A 219 10.89 -6.23 -13.38
CA CYS A 219 11.96 -5.43 -13.94
C CYS A 219 12.95 -6.23 -14.77
N VAL A 220 13.61 -5.53 -15.68
CA VAL A 220 14.73 -6.01 -16.49
C VAL A 220 15.95 -5.12 -16.27
N ILE A 221 17.12 -5.73 -16.15
CA ILE A 221 18.35 -5.09 -15.70
C ILE A 221 19.52 -5.52 -16.56
N ASP A 222 20.39 -4.56 -16.90
CA ASP A 222 21.64 -4.83 -17.60
C ASP A 222 22.82 -4.00 -17.05
N GLN A 223 24.02 -4.52 -17.20
CA GLN A 223 25.29 -3.84 -16.90
C GLN A 223 25.77 -2.96 -18.07
N GLN A 224 25.04 -2.95 -19.20
CA GLN A 224 25.27 -2.03 -20.31
C GLN A 224 24.08 -1.08 -20.48
N PRO A 225 24.30 0.18 -20.90
CA PRO A 225 23.23 1.08 -21.29
C PRO A 225 22.39 0.51 -22.43
N ARG A 226 21.09 0.80 -22.45
CA ARG A 226 20.20 0.32 -23.51
C ARG A 226 19.18 1.36 -23.94
N GLU A 227 18.81 1.26 -25.21
CA GLU A 227 17.63 1.92 -25.74
C GLU A 227 16.35 1.24 -25.23
N TYR A 228 15.29 2.03 -25.13
CA TYR A 228 13.97 1.54 -24.71
C TYR A 228 12.88 2.21 -25.53
N SER A 229 12.22 1.41 -26.37
CA SER A 229 11.22 1.87 -27.32
C SER A 229 9.79 1.78 -26.77
N MET A 230 8.84 2.34 -27.51
CA MET A 230 7.41 2.18 -27.21
C MET A 230 6.93 0.72 -27.34
N ARG A 231 7.59 -0.08 -28.18
CA ARG A 231 7.29 -1.52 -28.33
C ARG A 231 7.70 -2.27 -27.06
N ASP A 232 8.86 -1.91 -26.52
CA ASP A 232 9.43 -2.45 -25.28
C ASP A 232 8.52 -2.14 -24.09
N GLY A 233 8.08 -0.88 -23.99
CA GLY A 233 7.06 -0.44 -23.04
C GLY A 233 5.78 -1.28 -23.07
N ARG A 234 5.25 -1.57 -24.27
CA ARG A 234 4.07 -2.43 -24.42
C ARG A 234 4.34 -3.86 -23.98
N LYS A 235 5.48 -4.44 -24.37
CA LYS A 235 5.83 -5.81 -24.00
C LYS A 235 6.02 -5.95 -22.49
N LEU A 236 6.74 -5.04 -21.84
CA LEU A 236 6.96 -5.07 -20.40
C LEU A 236 5.64 -4.98 -19.65
N ARG A 237 4.74 -4.07 -20.08
CA ARG A 237 3.38 -3.96 -19.52
C ARG A 237 2.57 -5.25 -19.68
N THR A 238 2.64 -5.90 -20.84
CA THR A 238 1.92 -7.17 -21.08
C THR A 238 2.45 -8.28 -20.18
N LEU A 239 3.76 -8.37 -19.98
CA LEU A 239 4.36 -9.34 -19.07
C LEU A 239 4.01 -9.03 -17.62
N ALA A 240 4.08 -7.77 -17.21
CA ALA A 240 3.70 -7.33 -15.87
C ALA A 240 2.24 -7.69 -15.54
N ARG A 241 1.31 -7.50 -16.48
CA ARG A 241 -0.08 -7.93 -16.33
C ARG A 241 -0.24 -9.43 -16.12
N ARG A 242 0.54 -10.26 -16.82
CA ARG A 242 0.55 -11.71 -16.59
C ARG A 242 1.04 -12.03 -15.18
N VAL A 243 2.05 -11.31 -14.68
CA VAL A 243 2.50 -11.48 -13.29
C VAL A 243 1.38 -11.06 -12.31
N GLU A 244 0.68 -9.95 -12.57
CA GLU A 244 -0.49 -9.54 -11.77
C GLU A 244 -1.59 -10.61 -11.78
N ASP A 245 -1.86 -11.24 -12.93
CA ASP A 245 -2.83 -12.33 -13.02
C ASP A 245 -2.40 -13.54 -12.17
N GLU A 246 -1.12 -13.90 -12.14
CA GLU A 246 -0.61 -14.98 -11.29
C GLU A 246 -0.63 -14.63 -9.79
N ILE A 247 -0.41 -13.34 -9.44
CA ILE A 247 -0.48 -12.84 -8.06
C ILE A 247 -1.92 -12.87 -7.54
N ASN A 248 -2.88 -12.44 -8.36
CA ASN A 248 -4.28 -12.26 -7.96
C ASN A 248 -5.16 -13.47 -8.28
N GLY A 249 -4.66 -14.42 -9.07
CA GLY A 249 -5.33 -15.66 -9.40
C GLY A 249 -5.34 -16.65 -8.22
N PRO A 250 -6.17 -17.72 -8.30
CA PRO A 250 -6.14 -18.78 -7.30
C PRO A 250 -4.72 -19.35 -7.22
N GLY A 251 -4.21 -19.51 -6.00
CA GLY A 251 -2.91 -20.12 -5.75
C GLY A 251 -2.80 -21.52 -6.37
N PRO A 252 -1.58 -22.09 -6.45
CA PRO A 252 -1.40 -23.43 -6.98
C PRO A 252 -2.40 -24.38 -6.31
N LEU A 253 -3.16 -25.11 -7.13
CA LEU A 253 -4.00 -26.20 -6.64
C LEU A 253 -3.08 -27.12 -5.82
N PRO A 254 -3.43 -27.48 -4.58
CA PRO A 254 -2.62 -28.42 -3.82
C PRO A 254 -2.42 -29.65 -4.68
N ASP A 255 -1.16 -30.03 -4.88
CA ASP A 255 -0.80 -31.24 -5.61
C ASP A 255 -1.68 -32.36 -5.07
N SER A 256 -2.51 -32.93 -5.94
CA SER A 256 -3.31 -34.10 -5.60
C SER A 256 -2.32 -35.15 -5.13
N GLU A 257 -2.31 -35.41 -3.82
CA GLU A 257 -1.41 -36.35 -3.18
C GLU A 257 -1.34 -37.61 -4.03
N SER A 258 -0.10 -37.98 -4.36
CA SER A 258 0.29 -39.27 -4.84
C SER A 258 -0.51 -40.34 -4.10
N GLN A 259 -1.51 -40.92 -4.78
CA GLN A 259 -2.11 -42.17 -4.34
C GLN A 259 -1.02 -43.23 -4.45
N ALA A 260 -0.24 -43.37 -3.38
CA ALA A 260 0.53 -44.55 -3.12
C ALA A 260 -0.45 -45.73 -3.06
N VAL A 261 -0.49 -46.49 -4.16
CA VAL A 261 -1.12 -47.80 -4.21
C VAL A 261 -0.39 -48.67 -3.19
N PRO A 262 -1.07 -49.24 -2.18
CA PRO A 262 -0.44 -50.24 -1.34
C PRO A 262 -0.28 -51.51 -2.19
N GLU A 263 0.97 -51.95 -2.37
CA GLU A 263 1.26 -53.32 -2.82
C GLU A 263 0.62 -54.31 -1.83
N GLN A 264 -0.26 -55.17 -2.36
CA GLN A 264 -0.56 -56.49 -1.82
C GLN A 264 -0.57 -57.50 -2.97
#